data_AF-A0A958N138-F1
#
_entry.id   AF-A0A958N138-F1
#
_cell.length_a   1.000
_cell.length_b   1.000
_cell.length_c   1.000
_cell.angle_alpha   90.00
_cell.angle_beta   90.00
_cell.angle_gamma   90.00
#
_symmetry.space_group_name_H-M   'P 1'
#
loop_
_entity.id
_entity.type
_entity.pdbx_description
1 polymer ?
#
loop_
_entity_poly.entity_id
_entity_poly.type
_entity_poly.pdbx_seq_one_letter_code
_entity_poly.pdbx_strand_id
1 'polypeptide(L)'
;MKLENRLLVMATIGAQLSFDSKGFRQKDVKFFAELFTNWMDTLMKPEVPLWHNTQAMRFLNQVTTNGYAKVTGAGKGKKYVLTRVGLLSLVQDLIHVEGYGDFRYTLLIYYFLKSYRFRIIEMIQRKSSGFSKVVQLEIEHLFDAHRFLSLQIEELKLQIKRLEVRVNEAQQASQLAEKMNNQNEPVNLIIDRVSALYPYELDNQKPMTELFKEIDSEQRLWELIDGNKYRSHILWKSQLEVLKSYLKVLNSL
;
A
#
# COMPACT_ATOMS: atom_id res chain seq x y z
N MET A 1 2.93 -0.63 6.86
CA MET A 1 4.40 -0.51 6.72
C MET A 1 4.78 0.39 5.54
N LYS A 2 5.70 1.35 5.71
CA LYS A 2 6.19 2.27 4.63
C LYS A 2 6.94 1.51 3.52
N LEU A 3 6.98 2.06 2.30
CA LEU A 3 7.71 1.49 1.15
C LEU A 3 9.16 1.11 1.52
N GLU A 4 9.89 2.05 2.12
CA GLU A 4 11.31 1.86 2.40
C GLU A 4 11.55 0.59 3.23
N ASN A 5 10.69 0.34 4.22
CA ASN A 5 10.78 -0.86 5.04
C ASN A 5 10.48 -2.12 4.24
N ARG A 6 9.52 -2.11 3.30
CA ARG A 6 9.23 -3.26 2.41
C ARG A 6 10.42 -3.59 1.51
N LEU A 7 11.05 -2.57 0.92
CA LEU A 7 12.25 -2.77 0.10
C LEU A 7 13.41 -3.30 0.93
N LEU A 8 13.61 -2.83 2.17
CA LEU A 8 14.63 -3.37 3.07
C LEU A 8 14.33 -4.81 3.50
N VAL A 9 13.07 -5.16 3.73
CA VAL A 9 12.60 -6.54 3.97
C VAL A 9 12.98 -7.42 2.79
N MET A 10 12.53 -7.06 1.57
CA MET A 10 12.86 -7.79 0.35
C MET A 10 14.36 -7.91 0.17
N ALA A 11 15.11 -6.82 0.34
CA ALA A 11 16.56 -6.78 0.17
C ALA A 11 17.29 -7.67 1.17
N THR A 12 16.79 -7.75 2.40
CA THR A 12 17.34 -8.63 3.44
C THR A 12 17.09 -10.09 3.10
N ILE A 13 15.89 -10.42 2.60
CA ILE A 13 15.59 -11.76 2.09
C ILE A 13 16.49 -12.09 0.89
N GLY A 14 16.60 -11.18 -0.08
CA GLY A 14 17.47 -11.32 -1.25
C GLY A 14 18.93 -11.57 -0.87
N ALA A 15 19.46 -10.78 0.07
CA ALA A 15 20.81 -10.96 0.60
C ALA A 15 20.97 -12.33 1.27
N GLN A 16 20.02 -12.73 2.12
CA GLN A 16 20.05 -14.05 2.75
C GLN A 16 20.03 -15.19 1.71
N LEU A 17 19.27 -15.07 0.63
CA LEU A 17 19.24 -16.07 -0.44
C LEU A 17 20.56 -16.15 -1.21
N SER A 18 21.26 -15.02 -1.39
CA SER A 18 22.53 -14.97 -2.12
C SER A 18 23.72 -15.49 -1.32
N PHE A 19 23.71 -15.34 0.00
CA PHE A 19 24.85 -15.70 0.86
C PHE A 19 24.59 -16.89 1.79
N ASP A 20 23.33 -17.31 1.93
CA ASP A 20 22.87 -18.45 2.72
C ASP A 20 23.52 -18.55 4.11
N SER A 21 24.21 -19.66 4.40
CA SER A 21 24.83 -19.94 5.71
C SER A 21 26.08 -19.10 5.98
N LYS A 22 26.70 -18.51 4.94
CA LYS A 22 27.88 -17.65 5.09
C LYS A 22 27.55 -16.30 5.72
N GLY A 23 26.27 -15.95 5.76
CA GLY A 23 25.76 -14.67 6.22
C GLY A 23 26.05 -13.51 5.26
N PHE A 24 25.22 -12.48 5.33
CA PHE A 24 25.31 -11.28 4.49
C PHE A 24 25.72 -10.07 5.33
N ARG A 25 26.25 -9.03 4.70
CA ARG A 25 26.63 -7.77 5.35
C ARG A 25 25.58 -6.72 5.09
N GLN A 26 25.63 -5.65 5.87
CA GLN A 26 24.80 -4.47 5.70
C GLN A 26 24.87 -3.88 4.28
N LYS A 27 26.07 -3.82 3.69
CA LYS A 27 26.24 -3.30 2.31
C LYS A 27 25.57 -4.19 1.25
N ASP A 28 25.41 -5.47 1.54
CA ASP A 28 24.75 -6.41 0.64
C ASP A 28 23.22 -6.15 0.66
N VAL A 29 22.64 -5.85 1.84
CA VAL A 29 21.24 -5.38 1.95
C VAL A 29 21.03 -4.06 1.22
N LYS A 30 21.93 -3.08 1.40
CA LYS A 30 21.89 -1.82 0.66
C LYS A 30 21.87 -2.07 -0.86
N PHE A 31 22.78 -2.91 -1.35
CA PHE A 31 22.86 -3.25 -2.77
C PHE A 31 21.55 -3.83 -3.30
N PHE A 32 20.93 -4.80 -2.60
CA PHE A 32 19.65 -5.36 -3.03
C PHE A 32 18.51 -4.36 -2.95
N ALA A 33 18.53 -3.44 -1.97
CA ALA A 33 17.54 -2.38 -1.88
C ALA A 33 17.65 -1.43 -3.10
N GLU A 34 18.87 -1.04 -3.47
CA GLU A 34 19.13 -0.26 -4.69
C GLU A 34 18.69 -1.01 -5.96
N LEU A 35 18.99 -2.31 -6.05
CA LEU A 35 18.59 -3.15 -7.18
C LEU A 35 17.06 -3.23 -7.32
N PHE A 36 16.35 -3.48 -6.22
CA PHE A 36 14.88 -3.61 -6.27
C PHE A 36 14.21 -2.27 -6.52
N THR A 37 14.78 -1.17 -6.04
CA THR A 37 14.29 0.14 -6.42
C THR A 37 14.48 0.40 -7.91
N ASN A 38 15.60 -0.03 -8.50
CA ASN A 38 15.83 0.11 -9.94
C ASN A 38 14.79 -0.63 -10.80
N TRP A 39 14.24 -1.75 -10.32
CA TRP A 39 13.18 -2.48 -11.04
C TRP A 39 11.84 -1.75 -11.11
N MET A 40 11.61 -0.75 -10.25
CA MET A 40 10.35 0.00 -10.22
C MET A 40 10.30 1.18 -11.20
N ASP A 41 11.32 1.33 -12.06
CA ASP A 41 11.57 2.33 -13.11
C ASP A 41 10.73 3.64 -13.08
N THR A 42 11.41 4.75 -12.82
CA THR A 42 10.83 6.06 -12.54
C THR A 42 10.65 6.91 -13.79
N LEU A 43 9.52 6.76 -14.50
CA LEU A 43 9.16 7.72 -15.55
C LEU A 43 8.80 9.14 -15.03
N MET A 44 8.78 9.37 -13.71
CA MET A 44 8.68 10.69 -13.06
C MET A 44 9.58 10.69 -11.79
N LYS A 45 10.59 11.57 -11.72
CA LYS A 45 11.65 11.75 -10.67
C LYS A 45 11.13 11.85 -9.20
N PRO A 46 11.96 12.00 -8.12
CA PRO A 46 13.21 11.39 -7.67
C PRO A 46 13.01 10.63 -6.32
N GLU A 47 11.82 10.08 -6.04
CA GLU A 47 11.52 9.40 -4.77
C GLU A 47 12.08 7.96 -4.69
N VAL A 48 13.13 7.67 -5.44
CA VAL A 48 13.96 6.51 -5.14
C VAL A 48 14.69 6.85 -3.84
N PRO A 49 14.40 6.18 -2.71
CA PRO A 49 15.15 6.43 -1.50
C PRO A 49 16.63 6.23 -1.81
N LEU A 50 17.42 7.28 -1.65
CA LEU A 50 18.87 7.16 -1.76
C LEU A 50 19.32 6.31 -0.58
N TRP A 51 19.60 5.04 -0.86
CA TRP A 51 19.83 4.08 0.20
C TRP A 51 21.13 4.41 0.93
N HIS A 52 21.01 4.80 2.18
CA HIS A 52 22.16 4.98 3.05
C HIS A 52 22.45 3.70 3.82
N ASN A 53 23.74 3.43 4.02
CA ASN A 53 24.19 2.36 4.90
C ASN A 53 23.51 2.46 6.28
N THR A 54 23.31 3.67 6.81
CA THR A 54 22.64 3.91 8.09
C THR A 54 21.20 3.36 8.14
N GLN A 55 20.44 3.43 7.04
CA GLN A 55 19.08 2.87 6.98
C GLN A 55 19.11 1.34 7.06
N ALA A 56 19.95 0.69 6.24
CA ALA A 56 20.14 -0.76 6.32
C ALA A 56 20.65 -1.20 7.69
N MET A 57 21.52 -0.42 8.34
CA MET A 57 22.00 -0.69 9.70
C MET A 57 20.86 -0.63 10.73
N ARG A 58 20.06 0.44 10.72
CA ARG A 58 18.94 0.63 11.66
C ARG A 58 17.93 -0.51 11.51
N PHE A 59 17.58 -0.84 10.27
CA PHE A 59 16.71 -1.97 9.97
C PHE A 59 17.30 -3.29 10.47
N LEU A 60 18.56 -3.60 10.16
CA LEU A 60 19.18 -4.84 10.61
C LEU A 60 19.31 -4.92 12.12
N ASN A 61 19.55 -3.81 12.82
CA ASN A 61 19.54 -3.77 14.27
C ASN A 61 18.15 -4.13 14.81
N GLN A 62 17.07 -3.58 14.25
CA GLN A 62 15.71 -3.95 14.62
C GLN A 62 15.43 -5.44 14.37
N VAL A 63 15.80 -5.95 13.19
CA VAL A 63 15.67 -7.38 12.84
C VAL A 63 16.42 -8.26 13.85
N THR A 64 17.63 -7.86 14.26
CA THR A 64 18.39 -8.62 15.26
C THR A 64 17.79 -8.53 16.66
N THR A 65 17.33 -7.35 17.10
CA THR A 65 16.69 -7.15 18.40
C THR A 65 15.42 -7.98 18.53
N ASN A 66 14.67 -8.14 17.45
CA ASN A 66 13.47 -8.98 17.41
C ASN A 66 13.77 -10.48 17.35
N GLY A 67 15.04 -10.90 17.34
CA GLY A 67 15.43 -12.31 17.22
C GLY A 67 15.26 -12.89 15.80
N TYR A 68 15.03 -12.03 14.80
CA TYR A 68 14.82 -12.45 13.41
C TYR A 68 16.14 -12.70 12.66
N ALA A 69 17.26 -12.21 13.18
CA ALA A 69 18.59 -12.49 12.66
C ALA A 69 19.59 -12.72 13.79
N LYS A 70 20.57 -13.59 13.52
CA LYS A 70 21.77 -13.73 14.33
C LYS A 70 22.90 -12.92 13.71
N VAL A 71 23.72 -12.31 14.56
CA VAL A 71 24.95 -11.63 14.15
C VAL A 71 26.12 -12.59 14.32
N THR A 72 26.99 -12.65 13.31
CA THR A 72 28.27 -13.36 13.39
C THR A 72 29.42 -12.41 13.06
N GLY A 73 30.55 -12.58 13.74
CA GLY A 73 31.69 -11.67 13.61
C GLY A 73 31.49 -10.29 14.27
N ALA A 74 32.54 -9.48 14.29
CA ALA A 74 32.57 -8.16 14.91
C ALA A 74 33.13 -7.08 13.96
N GLY A 75 32.79 -5.81 14.23
CA GLY A 75 33.31 -4.66 13.48
C GLY A 75 33.05 -4.75 11.97
N LYS A 76 34.10 -4.56 11.16
CA LYS A 76 34.02 -4.63 9.69
C LYS A 76 33.69 -6.04 9.15
N GLY A 77 33.85 -7.07 9.98
CA GLY A 77 33.50 -8.47 9.67
C GLY A 77 32.08 -8.87 10.09
N LYS A 78 31.27 -7.93 10.61
CA LYS A 78 29.89 -8.19 11.06
C LYS A 78 29.03 -8.71 9.90
N LYS A 79 28.47 -9.90 10.09
CA LYS A 79 27.53 -10.55 9.18
C LYS A 79 26.24 -10.87 9.91
N TYR A 80 25.19 -11.03 9.12
CA TYR A 80 23.85 -11.33 9.57
C TYR A 80 23.39 -12.63 8.91
N VAL A 81 22.69 -13.46 9.68
CA VAL A 81 22.05 -14.68 9.19
C VAL A 81 20.63 -14.67 9.70
N LEU A 82 19.65 -14.66 8.79
CA LEU A 82 18.25 -14.72 9.19
C LEU A 82 17.98 -16.06 9.90
N THR A 83 17.26 -15.97 11.02
CA THR A 83 16.68 -17.14 11.65
C THR A 83 15.49 -17.60 10.81
N ARG A 84 15.06 -18.85 11.02
CA ARG A 84 13.86 -19.38 10.36
C ARG A 84 12.62 -18.52 10.68
N VAL A 85 12.42 -18.22 11.96
CA VAL A 85 11.32 -17.37 12.42
C VAL A 85 11.42 -16.00 11.76
N GLY A 86 12.61 -15.40 11.73
CA GLY A 86 12.81 -14.11 11.10
C GLY A 86 12.48 -14.08 9.62
N LEU A 87 12.86 -15.10 8.86
CA LEU A 87 12.51 -15.18 7.44
C LEU A 87 11.00 -15.27 7.22
N LEU A 88 10.29 -16.09 8.01
CA LEU A 88 8.84 -16.21 7.93
C LEU A 88 8.14 -14.90 8.32
N SER A 89 8.58 -14.28 9.41
CA SER A 89 8.03 -12.99 9.86
C SER A 89 8.26 -11.89 8.81
N LEU A 90 9.46 -11.80 8.24
CA LEU A 90 9.76 -10.81 7.19
C LEU A 90 8.89 -11.01 5.94
N VAL A 91 8.61 -12.26 5.54
CA VAL A 91 7.73 -12.53 4.41
C VAL A 91 6.28 -12.21 4.76
N GLN A 92 5.83 -12.55 5.97
CA GLN A 92 4.51 -12.21 6.44
C GLN A 92 4.28 -10.69 6.44
N ASP A 93 5.25 -9.92 6.93
CA ASP A 93 5.23 -8.46 6.88
C ASP A 93 5.18 -7.94 5.43
N LEU A 94 5.91 -8.59 4.52
CA LEU A 94 5.93 -8.22 3.11
C LEU A 94 4.55 -8.37 2.46
N ILE A 95 3.85 -9.49 2.71
CA ILE A 95 2.54 -9.78 2.12
C ILE A 95 1.39 -9.06 2.82
N HIS A 96 1.56 -8.64 4.08
CA HIS A 96 0.54 -7.90 4.80
C HIS A 96 0.58 -6.43 4.33
N VAL A 97 -0.25 -6.14 3.33
CA VAL A 97 -0.41 -4.80 2.76
C VAL A 97 -1.58 -4.11 3.46
N GLU A 98 -1.29 -3.41 4.55
CA GLU A 98 -2.23 -2.44 5.12
C GLU A 98 -2.22 -1.17 4.27
N GLY A 99 -3.40 -0.79 3.79
CA GLY A 99 -3.64 0.45 3.06
C GLY A 99 -3.44 0.35 1.55
N TYR A 100 -4.07 1.29 0.87
CA TYR A 100 -4.05 1.56 -0.56
C TYR A 100 -2.60 1.58 -1.08
N GLY A 101 -2.12 0.42 -1.51
CA GLY A 101 -0.74 0.22 -1.94
C GLY A 101 -0.57 0.71 -3.36
N ASP A 102 0.39 1.60 -3.57
CA ASP A 102 0.94 1.93 -4.88
C ASP A 102 1.06 0.66 -5.73
N PHE A 103 0.39 0.67 -6.88
CA PHE A 103 0.33 -0.43 -7.83
C PHE A 103 1.71 -1.04 -8.15
N ARG A 104 2.75 -0.20 -8.18
CA ARG A 104 4.13 -0.62 -8.41
C ARG A 104 4.60 -1.62 -7.35
N TYR A 105 4.17 -1.47 -6.09
CA TYR A 105 4.55 -2.38 -5.02
C TYR A 105 3.81 -3.69 -5.12
N THR A 106 2.53 -3.67 -5.48
CA THR A 106 1.77 -4.91 -5.72
C THR A 106 2.44 -5.74 -6.80
N LEU A 107 2.83 -5.11 -7.92
CA LEU A 107 3.57 -5.77 -8.98
C LEU A 107 4.94 -6.27 -8.52
N LEU A 108 5.70 -5.45 -7.78
CA LEU A 108 7.01 -5.83 -7.29
C LEU A 108 6.95 -7.01 -6.31
N ILE A 109 6.00 -7.02 -5.38
CA ILE A 109 5.79 -8.11 -4.42
C ILE A 109 5.33 -9.36 -5.17
N TYR A 110 4.38 -9.23 -6.10
CA TYR A 110 3.93 -10.35 -6.93
C TYR A 110 5.10 -10.98 -7.70
N TYR A 111 5.90 -10.16 -8.38
CA TYR A 111 7.11 -10.59 -9.07
C TYR A 111 8.10 -11.26 -8.11
N PHE A 112 8.34 -10.67 -6.94
CA PHE A 112 9.26 -11.21 -5.95
C PHE A 112 8.80 -12.58 -5.45
N LEU A 113 7.52 -12.73 -5.09
CA LEU A 113 6.96 -14.01 -4.68
C LEU A 113 7.08 -15.03 -5.82
N LYS A 114 6.68 -14.70 -7.04
CA LYS A 114 6.81 -15.61 -8.19
C LYS A 114 8.26 -16.06 -8.44
N SER A 115 9.20 -15.12 -8.41
CA SER A 115 10.58 -15.37 -8.82
C SER A 115 11.44 -16.01 -7.73
N TYR A 116 11.18 -15.67 -6.46
CA TYR A 116 12.01 -16.11 -5.34
C TYR A 116 11.37 -17.23 -4.50
N ARG A 117 10.08 -17.55 -4.67
CA ARG A 117 9.34 -18.58 -3.89
C ARG A 117 10.12 -19.87 -3.74
N PHE A 118 10.54 -20.49 -4.85
CA PHE A 118 11.22 -21.79 -4.80
C PHE A 118 12.49 -21.73 -3.94
N ARG A 119 13.31 -20.70 -4.15
CA ARG A 119 14.58 -20.54 -3.40
C ARG A 119 14.34 -20.25 -1.92
N ILE A 120 13.30 -19.47 -1.58
CA ILE A 120 12.95 -19.18 -0.20
C ILE A 120 12.44 -20.43 0.51
N ILE A 121 11.52 -21.18 -0.11
CA ILE A 121 10.99 -22.44 0.42
C ILE A 121 12.12 -23.45 0.61
N GLU A 122 12.98 -23.63 -0.39
CA GLU A 122 14.11 -24.54 -0.31
C GLU A 122 15.07 -24.16 0.84
N MET A 123 15.40 -22.88 0.98
CA MET A 123 16.25 -22.40 2.07
C MET A 123 15.61 -22.63 3.45
N ILE A 124 14.29 -22.44 3.56
CA ILE A 124 13.53 -22.74 4.78
C ILE A 124 13.64 -24.23 5.10
N GLN A 125 13.41 -25.10 4.12
CA GLN A 125 13.42 -26.56 4.27
C GLN A 125 14.82 -27.11 4.58
N ARG A 126 15.88 -26.60 3.94
CA ARG A 126 17.28 -27.05 4.18
C ARG A 126 17.76 -26.73 5.60
N LYS A 127 17.28 -25.63 6.20
CA LYS A 127 17.63 -25.23 7.58
C LYS A 127 16.79 -25.97 8.64
N SER A 128 15.97 -26.93 8.24
CA SER A 128 15.05 -27.64 9.12
C SER A 128 14.99 -29.13 8.80
N SER A 129 15.56 -29.97 9.65
CA SER A 129 15.04 -31.32 9.81
C SER A 129 13.63 -31.21 10.40
N GLY A 130 12.63 -31.82 9.75
CA GLY A 130 11.33 -32.13 10.37
C GLY A 130 10.35 -30.97 10.59
N PHE A 131 10.02 -30.18 9.56
CA PHE A 131 8.74 -29.47 9.60
C PHE A 131 7.58 -30.47 9.66
N SER A 132 6.57 -30.20 10.48
CA SER A 132 5.29 -30.88 10.35
C SER A 132 4.65 -30.51 9.00
N LYS A 133 3.83 -31.41 8.45
CA LYS A 133 3.08 -31.14 7.20
C LYS A 133 2.24 -29.85 7.30
N VAL A 134 1.70 -29.56 8.48
CA VAL A 134 0.92 -28.34 8.73
C VAL A 134 1.74 -27.07 8.47
N VAL A 135 2.95 -27.00 9.02
CA VAL A 135 3.80 -25.81 8.84
C VAL A 135 4.31 -25.70 7.40
N GLN A 136 4.51 -26.82 6.70
CA GLN A 136 4.83 -26.79 5.26
C GLN A 136 3.70 -26.17 4.45
N LEU A 137 2.45 -26.57 4.73
CA LEU A 137 1.28 -26.00 4.07
C LEU A 137 1.12 -24.50 4.38
N GLU A 138 1.36 -24.08 5.63
CA GLU A 138 1.34 -22.65 5.99
C GLU A 138 2.38 -21.84 5.21
N ILE A 139 3.60 -22.38 5.07
CA ILE A 139 4.66 -21.76 4.27
C ILE A 139 4.23 -21.67 2.81
N GLU A 140 3.76 -22.76 2.21
CA GLU A 140 3.31 -22.76 0.83
C GLU A 140 2.21 -21.73 0.57
N HIS A 141 1.28 -21.61 1.51
CA HIS A 141 0.19 -20.63 1.50
C HIS A 141 0.66 -19.18 1.65
N LEU A 142 1.72 -18.95 2.42
CA LEU A 142 2.33 -17.63 2.61
C LEU A 142 2.99 -17.12 1.32
N PHE A 143 3.58 -18.03 0.53
CA PHE A 143 4.24 -17.71 -0.75
C PHE A 143 3.32 -17.90 -1.97
N ASP A 144 2.02 -18.05 -1.77
CA ASP A 144 1.07 -18.15 -2.88
C ASP A 144 0.85 -16.76 -3.51
N ALA A 145 1.57 -16.52 -4.60
CA ALA A 145 1.48 -15.29 -5.37
C ALA A 145 0.09 -15.07 -6.01
N HIS A 146 -0.64 -16.14 -6.35
CA HIS A 146 -1.99 -16.01 -6.90
C HIS A 146 -2.96 -15.57 -5.82
N ARG A 147 -2.87 -16.17 -4.63
CA ARG A 147 -3.66 -15.73 -3.49
C ARG A 147 -3.38 -14.27 -3.12
N PHE A 148 -2.10 -13.88 -3.07
CA PHE A 148 -1.73 -12.48 -2.85
C PHE A 148 -2.40 -11.56 -3.88
N LEU A 149 -2.30 -11.89 -5.17
CA LEU A 149 -2.90 -11.12 -6.26
C LEU A 149 -4.43 -11.04 -6.13
N SER A 150 -5.11 -12.15 -5.86
CA SER A 150 -6.57 -12.18 -5.67
C SER A 150 -7.02 -11.29 -4.52
N LEU A 151 -6.31 -11.28 -3.39
CA LEU A 151 -6.62 -10.40 -2.27
C LEU A 151 -6.48 -8.92 -2.66
N GLN A 152 -5.42 -8.57 -3.41
CA GLN A 152 -5.23 -7.20 -3.90
C GLN A 152 -6.31 -6.78 -4.91
N ILE A 153 -6.77 -7.71 -5.76
CA ILE A 153 -7.87 -7.49 -6.72
C ILE A 153 -9.18 -7.20 -5.97
N GLU A 154 -9.53 -8.01 -4.99
CA GLU A 154 -10.78 -7.82 -4.23
C GLU A 154 -10.78 -6.51 -3.44
N GLU A 155 -9.65 -6.17 -2.82
CA GLU A 155 -9.48 -4.89 -2.16
C GLU A 155 -9.63 -3.73 -3.17
N LEU A 156 -8.96 -3.78 -4.31
CA LEU A 156 -9.06 -2.74 -5.35
C LEU A 156 -10.49 -2.57 -5.89
N LYS A 157 -11.24 -3.67 -6.07
CA LYS A 157 -12.66 -3.62 -6.46
C LYS A 157 -13.51 -2.91 -5.41
N LEU A 158 -13.29 -3.17 -4.12
CA LEU A 158 -14.00 -2.48 -3.05
C LEU A 158 -13.74 -0.96 -3.08
N GLN A 159 -12.51 -0.56 -3.37
CA GLN A 159 -12.12 0.85 -3.45
C GLN A 159 -12.74 1.55 -4.66
N ILE A 160 -12.71 0.89 -5.84
CA ILE A 160 -13.40 1.36 -7.04
C ILE A 160 -14.87 1.58 -6.73
N LYS A 161 -15.53 0.61 -6.10
CA LYS A 161 -16.95 0.71 -5.74
C LYS A 161 -17.22 1.89 -4.79
N ARG A 162 -16.40 2.08 -3.76
CA ARG A 162 -16.51 3.23 -2.84
C ARG A 162 -16.38 4.57 -3.57
N LEU A 163 -15.40 4.68 -4.46
CA LEU A 163 -15.15 5.89 -5.22
C LEU A 163 -16.24 6.17 -6.26
N GLU A 164 -16.80 5.13 -6.88
CA GLU A 164 -17.97 5.23 -7.77
C GLU A 164 -19.19 5.78 -7.04
N VAL A 165 -19.48 5.26 -5.84
CA VAL A 165 -20.56 5.78 -4.98
C VAL A 165 -20.32 7.27 -4.69
N ARG A 166 -19.10 7.62 -4.25
CA ARG A 166 -18.73 9.00 -3.92
C ARG A 166 -18.85 9.96 -5.11
N VAL A 167 -18.42 9.53 -6.30
CA VAL A 167 -18.56 10.29 -7.54
C VAL A 167 -20.04 10.53 -7.86
N ASN A 168 -20.86 9.49 -7.76
CA ASN A 168 -22.29 9.57 -8.04
C ASN A 168 -23.02 10.47 -7.03
N GLU A 169 -22.75 10.31 -5.73
CA GLU A 169 -23.35 11.13 -4.68
C GLU A 169 -23.02 12.60 -4.85
N ALA A 170 -21.76 12.96 -5.15
CA ALA A 170 -21.43 14.36 -5.40
C ALA A 170 -22.09 14.92 -6.67
N GLN A 171 -22.25 14.10 -7.72
CA GLN A 171 -22.99 14.54 -8.90
C GLN A 171 -24.46 14.79 -8.58
N GLN A 172 -25.10 13.89 -7.82
CA GLN A 172 -26.50 14.02 -7.43
C GLN A 172 -26.71 15.20 -6.45
N ALA A 173 -25.79 15.40 -5.51
CA ALA A 173 -25.79 16.53 -4.59
C ALA A 173 -25.67 17.87 -5.35
N SER A 174 -24.72 17.98 -6.28
CA SER A 174 -24.58 19.18 -7.14
C SER A 174 -25.82 19.45 -7.97
N GLN A 175 -26.39 18.42 -8.61
CA GLN A 175 -27.62 18.56 -9.42
C GLN A 175 -28.82 19.01 -8.58
N LEU A 176 -28.96 18.48 -7.36
CA LEU A 176 -30.01 18.89 -6.44
C LEU A 176 -29.82 20.35 -6.02
N ALA A 177 -28.60 20.74 -5.65
CA ALA A 177 -28.28 22.10 -5.26
C ALA A 177 -28.55 23.10 -6.40
N GLU A 178 -28.10 22.78 -7.61
CA GLU A 178 -28.33 23.58 -8.81
C GLU A 178 -29.82 23.74 -9.11
N LYS A 179 -30.59 22.64 -9.04
CA LYS A 179 -32.04 22.66 -9.25
C LYS A 179 -32.75 23.56 -8.24
N MET A 180 -32.42 23.45 -6.95
CA MET A 180 -33.05 24.27 -5.90
C MET A 180 -32.63 25.75 -6.04
N ASN A 181 -31.38 26.02 -6.39
CA ASN A 181 -30.91 27.37 -6.66
C ASN A 181 -31.66 28.01 -7.84
N ASN A 182 -31.89 27.26 -8.92
CA ASN A 182 -32.68 27.72 -10.07
C ASN A 182 -34.16 27.98 -9.73
N GLN A 183 -34.65 27.41 -8.63
CA GLN A 183 -35.97 27.67 -8.07
C GLN A 183 -35.97 28.87 -7.10
N ASN A 184 -34.83 29.54 -6.93
CA ASN A 184 -34.60 30.62 -5.96
C ASN A 184 -34.84 30.20 -4.50
N GLU A 185 -34.58 28.93 -4.17
CA GLU A 185 -34.65 28.46 -2.79
C GLU A 185 -33.54 29.08 -1.93
N PRO A 186 -33.80 29.38 -0.65
CA PRO A 186 -32.77 29.90 0.25
C PRO A 186 -31.59 28.93 0.42
N VAL A 187 -30.35 29.43 0.36
CA VAL A 187 -29.13 28.61 0.45
C VAL A 187 -29.10 27.69 1.67
N ASN A 188 -29.60 28.14 2.83
CA ASN A 188 -29.67 27.30 4.03
C ASN A 188 -30.59 26.07 3.84
N LEU A 189 -31.72 26.24 3.14
CA LEU A 189 -32.62 25.12 2.83
C LEU A 189 -31.96 24.13 1.87
N ILE A 190 -31.18 24.63 0.91
CA ILE A 190 -30.39 23.80 0.00
C ILE A 190 -29.37 22.96 0.80
N ILE A 191 -28.63 23.60 1.72
CA ILE A 191 -27.64 22.93 2.58
C ILE A 191 -28.32 21.83 3.40
N ASP A 192 -29.42 22.14 4.08
CA ASP A 192 -30.14 21.17 4.91
C ASP A 192 -30.63 19.98 4.09
N ARG A 193 -31.14 20.24 2.88
CA ARG A 193 -31.66 19.18 2.00
C ARG A 193 -30.55 18.31 1.43
N VAL A 194 -29.43 18.91 1.02
CA VAL A 194 -28.25 18.17 0.54
C VAL A 194 -27.66 17.35 1.68
N SER A 195 -27.50 17.92 2.88
CA SER A 195 -26.95 17.23 4.05
C SER A 195 -27.77 16.00 4.46
N ALA A 196 -29.09 16.11 4.37
CA ALA A 196 -29.99 15.02 4.75
C ALA A 196 -29.98 13.85 3.76
N LEU A 197 -29.74 14.12 2.47
CA LEU A 197 -29.77 13.10 1.41
C LEU A 197 -28.38 12.55 1.07
N TYR A 198 -27.34 13.36 1.23
CA TYR A 198 -25.95 13.05 0.87
C TYR A 198 -25.03 13.50 2.01
N PRO A 199 -25.05 12.80 3.15
CA PRO A 199 -24.18 13.13 4.28
C PRO A 199 -22.72 13.00 3.87
N TYR A 200 -21.88 13.92 4.36
CA TYR A 200 -20.48 13.94 3.98
C TYR A 200 -19.60 13.22 5.01
N GLU A 201 -18.42 12.75 4.58
CA GLU A 201 -17.57 11.84 5.36
C GLU A 201 -17.12 12.38 6.73
N LEU A 202 -17.14 13.71 6.93
CA LEU A 202 -16.69 14.34 8.18
C LEU A 202 -17.84 14.84 9.06
N ASP A 203 -19.09 14.44 8.76
CA ASP A 203 -20.27 14.80 9.59
C ASP A 203 -20.09 14.39 11.06
N ASN A 204 -19.31 13.33 11.33
CA ASN A 204 -18.98 12.88 12.69
C ASN A 204 -18.02 13.81 13.45
N GLN A 205 -17.27 14.66 12.74
CA GLN A 205 -16.36 15.65 13.33
C GLN A 205 -17.04 17.02 13.39
N LYS A 206 -17.75 17.39 12.33
CA LYS A 206 -18.51 18.63 12.23
C LYS A 206 -19.66 18.41 11.26
N PRO A 207 -20.92 18.68 11.61
CA PRO A 207 -22.03 18.58 10.66
C PRO A 207 -21.88 19.56 9.49
N MET A 208 -22.32 19.15 8.30
CA MET A 208 -22.22 19.99 7.08
C MET A 208 -22.94 21.33 7.27
N THR A 209 -24.11 21.29 7.89
CA THR A 209 -24.93 22.47 8.19
C THR A 209 -24.20 23.46 9.10
N GLU A 210 -23.34 22.99 10.01
CA GLU A 210 -22.52 23.83 10.87
C GLU A 210 -21.30 24.38 10.12
N LEU A 211 -20.62 23.54 9.35
CA LEU A 211 -19.48 23.95 8.53
C LEU A 211 -19.87 25.10 7.58
N PHE A 212 -20.98 24.95 6.88
CA PHE A 212 -21.39 25.95 5.89
C PHE A 212 -21.82 27.27 6.54
N LYS A 213 -22.24 27.32 7.81
CA LYS A 213 -22.56 28.58 8.51
C LYS A 213 -21.34 29.50 8.69
N GLU A 214 -20.13 28.95 8.66
CA GLU A 214 -18.88 29.71 8.84
C GLU A 214 -18.30 30.24 7.53
N ILE A 215 -18.83 29.77 6.39
CA ILE A 215 -18.36 30.12 5.06
C ILE A 215 -19.16 31.32 4.54
N ASP A 216 -18.56 32.17 3.71
CA ASP A 216 -19.31 33.25 3.04
C ASP A 216 -20.43 32.70 2.13
N SER A 217 -21.54 33.43 2.01
CA SER A 217 -22.74 32.97 1.30
C SER A 217 -22.50 32.64 -0.19
N GLU A 218 -21.64 33.39 -0.88
CA GLU A 218 -21.31 33.13 -2.28
C GLU A 218 -20.50 31.83 -2.40
N GLN A 219 -19.52 31.66 -1.51
CA GLN A 219 -18.69 30.46 -1.46
C GLN A 219 -19.49 29.21 -1.08
N ARG A 220 -20.50 29.31 -0.20
CA ARG A 220 -21.39 28.18 0.14
C ARG A 220 -22.07 27.62 -1.11
N LEU A 221 -22.67 28.51 -1.90
CA LEU A 221 -23.41 28.10 -3.08
C LEU A 221 -22.48 27.49 -4.13
N TRP A 222 -21.31 28.11 -4.33
CA TRP A 222 -20.28 27.57 -5.21
C TRP A 222 -19.83 26.17 -4.77
N GLU A 223 -19.54 25.94 -3.49
CA GLU A 223 -19.11 24.63 -2.98
C GLU A 223 -20.15 23.53 -3.23
N LEU A 224 -21.44 23.84 -3.05
CA LEU A 224 -22.53 22.87 -3.25
C LEU A 224 -22.73 22.52 -4.73
N ILE A 225 -22.63 23.51 -5.61
CA ILE A 225 -22.88 23.34 -7.04
C ILE A 225 -21.59 22.95 -7.76
N ASP A 226 -20.70 23.92 -7.96
CA ASP A 226 -19.52 23.80 -8.81
C ASP A 226 -18.37 23.07 -8.12
N GLY A 227 -18.10 23.37 -6.85
CA GLY A 227 -17.02 22.77 -6.07
C GLY A 227 -17.12 21.25 -6.02
N ASN A 228 -18.31 20.71 -5.70
CA ASN A 228 -18.57 19.27 -5.74
C ASN A 228 -18.43 18.67 -7.13
N LYS A 229 -18.91 19.35 -8.16
CA LYS A 229 -18.77 18.92 -9.57
C LYS A 229 -17.30 18.84 -9.98
N TYR A 230 -16.51 19.87 -9.66
CA TYR A 230 -15.08 19.90 -9.96
C TYR A 230 -14.30 18.84 -9.18
N ARG A 231 -14.54 18.68 -7.87
CA ARG A 231 -13.90 17.61 -7.08
C ARG A 231 -14.19 16.23 -7.64
N SER A 232 -15.47 15.96 -7.93
CA SER A 232 -15.89 14.67 -8.50
C SER A 232 -15.22 14.41 -9.85
N HIS A 233 -15.18 15.42 -10.73
CA HIS A 233 -14.63 15.26 -12.08
C HIS A 233 -13.09 15.22 -12.13
N ILE A 234 -12.43 16.16 -11.47
CA ILE A 234 -10.97 16.34 -11.58
C ILE A 234 -10.24 15.33 -10.70
N LEU A 235 -10.68 15.14 -9.46
CA LEU A 235 -9.97 14.31 -8.50
C LEU A 235 -10.46 12.86 -8.55
N TRP A 236 -11.75 12.65 -8.27
CA TRP A 236 -12.25 11.30 -8.01
C TRP A 236 -12.43 10.47 -9.28
N LYS A 237 -12.94 11.05 -10.37
CA LYS A 237 -13.02 10.32 -11.66
C LYS A 237 -11.63 9.98 -12.20
N SER A 238 -10.68 10.91 -12.17
CA SER A 238 -9.31 10.64 -12.60
C SER A 238 -8.69 9.49 -11.80
N GLN A 239 -8.85 9.52 -10.46
CA GLN A 239 -8.39 8.44 -9.60
C GLN A 239 -9.11 7.12 -9.90
N LEU A 240 -10.42 7.15 -10.14
CA LEU A 240 -11.21 5.98 -10.50
C LEU A 240 -10.70 5.30 -11.78
N GLU A 241 -10.41 6.08 -12.82
CA GLU A 241 -9.86 5.55 -14.08
C GLU A 241 -8.47 4.92 -13.90
N VAL A 242 -7.64 5.52 -13.04
CA VAL A 242 -6.34 4.92 -12.66
C VAL A 242 -6.54 3.59 -11.95
N LEU A 243 -7.44 3.52 -10.96
CA LEU A 243 -7.73 2.28 -10.23
C LEU A 243 -8.31 1.19 -11.15
N LYS A 244 -9.22 1.55 -12.06
CA LYS A 244 -9.78 0.63 -13.06
C LYS A 244 -8.71 0.10 -14.01
N SER A 245 -7.80 0.96 -14.44
CA SER A 245 -6.66 0.58 -15.27
C SER A 245 -5.75 -0.40 -14.54
N TYR A 246 -5.46 -0.15 -13.26
CA TYR A 246 -4.70 -1.08 -12.42
C TYR A 246 -5.40 -2.42 -12.26
N LEU A 247 -6.72 -2.42 -12.01
CA LEU A 247 -7.51 -3.63 -11.88
C LEU A 247 -7.44 -4.48 -13.17
N LYS A 248 -7.49 -3.83 -14.34
CA LYS A 248 -7.34 -4.51 -15.63
C LYS A 248 -5.98 -5.20 -15.75
N VAL A 249 -4.90 -4.52 -15.35
CA VAL A 249 -3.56 -5.13 -15.38
C VAL A 249 -3.47 -6.29 -14.40
N LEU A 250 -3.93 -6.13 -13.16
CA LEU A 250 -3.89 -7.21 -12.17
C LEU A 250 -4.69 -8.45 -12.60
N ASN A 251 -5.84 -8.28 -13.25
CA ASN A 251 -6.62 -9.40 -13.79
C ASN A 251 -5.95 -10.11 -14.98
N SER A 252 -4.90 -9.53 -15.58
CA SER A 252 -4.17 -10.12 -16.70
C SER A 252 -2.94 -10.93 -16.29
N LEU A 253 -2.58 -10.91 -14.99
CA LEU A 253 -1.40 -11.57 -14.40
C LEU A 253 -1.72 -12.94 -13.80
#